data_AF-W2D093-F1
#
_entry.id   AF-W2D093-F1
#
_cell.length_a   1.000
_cell.length_b   1.000
_cell.length_c   1.000
_cell.angle_alpha   90.00
_cell.angle_beta   90.00
_cell.angle_gamma   90.00
#
_symmetry.space_group_name_H-M   'P 1'
#
loop_
_entity.id
_entity.type
_entity.pdbx_description
1 polymer ?
#
loop_
_entity_poly.entity_id
_entity_poly.type
_entity_poly.pdbx_seq_one_letter_code
_entity_poly.pdbx_strand_id
1 'polypeptide(L)'
;IITNRNKFILGPSGSGKSFFTNHMVRQYYEQGAHVLLVDTGNSYEGLCGLINRKTKGADGIYFTYTDARPISFNPFYTDDYVFDVEKRESICTLLLTLWKSADEPVTKTEAGELGSAVNAYIETIRTNRKITPCFNTFYEYLRDVYRPEMGRREIRVPLSDFNIDNLLTTLKQYYVGGRYDFLLNSDRNIDLLSKRFIVFEIDAV
;
A
#
# COMPACT_ATOMS: atom_id res chain seq x y z
N ILE A 1 9.66 -28.74 13.44
CA ILE A 1 9.52 -27.29 13.22
C ILE A 1 8.21 -27.07 12.48
N ILE A 2 7.25 -26.33 13.05
CA ILE A 2 5.97 -26.00 12.39
C ILE A 2 6.21 -24.76 11.52
N THR A 3 6.04 -24.88 10.21
CA THR A 3 6.31 -23.79 9.24
C THR A 3 5.07 -22.92 8.99
N ASN A 4 3.87 -23.48 9.10
CA ASN A 4 2.61 -22.77 8.85
C ASN A 4 2.04 -22.15 10.15
N ARG A 5 1.75 -20.84 10.14
CA ARG A 5 1.16 -20.09 11.27
C ARG A 5 -0.28 -19.64 11.03
N ASN A 6 -0.88 -20.02 9.88
CA ASN A 6 -2.24 -19.70 9.51
C ASN A 6 -3.23 -20.23 10.57
N LYS A 7 -4.26 -19.45 10.84
CA LYS A 7 -5.30 -19.79 11.81
C LYS A 7 -6.66 -19.59 11.19
N PHE A 8 -7.56 -20.54 11.41
CA PHE A 8 -8.96 -20.44 11.04
C PHE A 8 -9.77 -20.42 12.33
N ILE A 9 -10.44 -19.29 12.62
CA ILE A 9 -11.22 -19.08 13.84
C ILE A 9 -12.69 -19.01 13.44
N LEU A 10 -13.47 -20.01 13.83
CA LEU A 10 -14.89 -20.13 13.47
C LEU A 10 -15.77 -20.16 14.73
N GLY A 11 -16.93 -19.52 14.65
CA GLY A 11 -17.93 -19.51 15.71
C GLY A 11 -19.09 -18.56 15.41
N PRO A 12 -20.29 -18.76 15.97
CA PRO A 12 -21.44 -17.88 15.75
C PRO A 12 -21.21 -16.49 16.36
N SER A 13 -22.07 -15.52 16.02
CA SER A 13 -22.04 -14.20 16.68
C SER A 13 -22.17 -14.36 18.20
N GLY A 14 -21.45 -13.55 18.97
CA GLY A 14 -21.41 -13.66 20.43
C GLY A 14 -20.54 -14.79 21.01
N SER A 15 -19.95 -15.68 20.20
CA SER A 15 -19.14 -16.81 20.71
C SER A 15 -17.74 -16.44 21.23
N GLY A 16 -17.41 -15.14 21.33
CA GLY A 16 -16.11 -14.68 21.80
C GLY A 16 -14.96 -14.68 20.76
N LYS A 17 -15.25 -14.83 19.46
CA LYS A 17 -14.23 -14.78 18.38
C LYS A 17 -13.36 -13.54 18.45
N SER A 18 -13.98 -12.35 18.53
CA SER A 18 -13.26 -11.07 18.58
C SER A 18 -12.47 -10.92 19.87
N PHE A 19 -12.98 -11.44 21.00
CA PHE A 19 -12.27 -11.42 22.28
C PHE A 19 -10.98 -12.25 22.22
N PHE A 20 -11.09 -13.50 21.73
CA PHE A 20 -9.94 -14.37 21.52
C PHE A 20 -8.93 -13.75 20.54
N THR A 21 -9.42 -13.25 19.41
CA THR A 21 -8.58 -12.68 18.35
C THR A 21 -7.85 -11.43 18.85
N ASN A 22 -8.51 -10.53 19.59
CA ASN A 22 -7.87 -9.38 20.24
C ASN A 22 -6.71 -9.80 21.15
N HIS A 23 -6.92 -10.80 22.00
CA HIS A 23 -5.86 -11.28 22.88
C HIS A 23 -4.69 -11.87 22.07
N MET A 24 -4.99 -12.68 21.06
CA MET A 24 -3.98 -13.31 20.20
C MET A 24 -3.13 -12.27 19.45
N VAL A 25 -3.75 -11.29 18.79
CA VAL A 25 -3.03 -10.29 17.99
C VAL A 25 -2.25 -9.33 18.86
N ARG A 26 -2.74 -9.01 20.07
CA ARG A 26 -1.98 -8.26 21.07
C ARG A 26 -0.69 -9.00 21.45
N GLN A 27 -0.76 -10.31 21.72
CA GLN A 27 0.42 -11.10 22.07
C GLN A 27 1.43 -11.14 20.91
N TYR A 28 0.97 -11.26 19.66
CA TYR A 28 1.86 -11.16 18.49
C TYR A 28 2.55 -9.81 18.39
N TYR A 29 1.80 -8.73 18.56
CA TYR A 29 2.34 -7.37 18.55
C TYR A 29 3.39 -7.18 19.66
N GLU A 30 3.10 -7.61 20.89
CA GLU A 30 4.04 -7.53 22.03
C GLU A 30 5.33 -8.32 21.77
N GLN A 31 5.28 -9.36 20.93
CA GLN A 31 6.44 -10.17 20.51
C GLN A 31 7.21 -9.61 19.30
N GLY A 32 6.86 -8.41 18.81
CA GLY A 32 7.57 -7.79 17.69
C GLY A 32 6.89 -7.92 16.33
N ALA A 33 5.76 -8.62 16.23
CA ALA A 33 5.09 -8.79 14.93
C ALA A 33 4.44 -7.49 14.44
N HIS A 34 4.38 -7.35 13.12
CA HIS A 34 3.50 -6.39 12.46
C HIS A 34 2.11 -7.01 12.32
N VAL A 35 1.09 -6.27 12.72
CA VAL A 35 -0.31 -6.67 12.76
C VAL A 35 -1.12 -5.72 11.90
N LEU A 36 -1.72 -6.28 10.84
CA LEU A 36 -2.68 -5.62 9.97
C LEU A 36 -4.04 -6.30 10.17
N LEU A 37 -5.05 -5.52 10.55
CA LEU A 37 -6.41 -6.02 10.73
C LEU A 37 -7.36 -5.32 9.77
N VAL A 38 -8.26 -6.11 9.17
CA VAL A 38 -9.43 -5.63 8.45
C VAL A 38 -10.64 -6.07 9.28
N ASP A 39 -11.40 -5.09 9.76
CA ASP A 39 -12.47 -5.27 10.74
C ASP A 39 -13.81 -4.76 10.18
N THR A 40 -14.87 -5.53 10.41
CA THR A 40 -16.25 -5.15 10.12
C THR A 40 -16.99 -5.11 11.46
N GLY A 41 -17.11 -3.93 12.08
CA GLY A 41 -17.85 -3.77 13.35
C GLY A 41 -17.03 -3.40 14.58
N ASN A 42 -15.98 -2.58 14.42
CA ASN A 42 -15.27 -1.86 15.49
C ASN A 42 -14.72 -2.72 16.65
N SER A 43 -14.54 -4.03 16.44
CA SER A 43 -14.11 -4.99 17.45
C SER A 43 -12.68 -4.75 17.96
N TYR A 44 -11.84 -4.04 17.20
CA TYR A 44 -10.42 -3.83 17.54
C TYR A 44 -10.07 -2.37 17.85
N GLU A 45 -11.06 -1.45 17.87
CA GLU A 45 -10.84 -0.03 18.17
C GLU A 45 -10.18 0.17 19.54
N GLY A 46 -10.71 -0.50 20.57
CA GLY A 46 -10.19 -0.39 21.94
C GLY A 46 -8.73 -0.84 22.08
N LEU A 47 -8.35 -1.95 21.44
CA LEU A 47 -6.97 -2.43 21.46
C LEU A 47 -6.04 -1.50 20.67
N CYS A 48 -6.46 -1.07 19.48
CA CYS A 48 -5.70 -0.15 18.65
C CYS A 48 -5.44 1.18 19.37
N GLY A 49 -6.48 1.77 19.98
CA GLY A 49 -6.37 3.00 20.76
C GLY A 49 -5.49 2.84 22.01
N LEU A 50 -5.51 1.68 22.66
CA LEU A 50 -4.61 1.39 23.78
C LEU A 50 -3.14 1.40 23.34
N ILE A 51 -2.82 0.74 22.22
CA ILE A 51 -1.46 0.70 21.65
C ILE A 51 -1.03 2.10 21.23
N ASN A 52 -1.93 2.87 20.59
CA ASN A 52 -1.67 4.27 20.21
C ASN A 52 -1.24 5.12 21.41
N ARG A 53 -2.02 5.07 22.49
CA ARG A 53 -1.72 5.83 23.71
C ARG A 53 -0.41 5.37 24.36
N LYS A 54 -0.19 4.05 24.45
CA LYS A 54 1.04 3.49 25.06
C LYS A 54 2.30 3.89 24.29
N THR A 55 2.21 3.94 22.97
CA THR A 55 3.35 4.24 22.09
C THR A 55 3.42 5.71 21.69
N LYS A 56 2.52 6.55 22.20
CA LYS A 56 2.41 7.97 21.86
C LYS A 56 2.30 8.22 20.35
N GLY A 57 1.53 7.37 19.66
CA GLY A 57 1.31 7.45 18.21
C GLY A 57 2.40 6.80 17.35
N ALA A 58 3.41 6.15 17.94
CA ALA A 58 4.37 5.37 17.17
C ALA A 58 3.70 4.17 16.50
N ASP A 59 2.74 3.51 17.15
CA ASP A 59 1.90 2.42 16.63
C ASP A 59 0.41 2.65 16.93
N GLY A 60 -0.47 1.73 16.51
CA GLY A 60 -1.89 1.78 16.82
C GLY A 60 -2.61 2.81 15.95
N ILE A 61 -2.68 2.54 14.65
CA ILE A 61 -3.40 3.40 13.72
C ILE A 61 -4.75 2.78 13.42
N TYR A 62 -5.83 3.49 13.75
CA TYR A 62 -7.20 3.08 13.47
C TYR A 62 -7.75 3.92 12.33
N PHE A 63 -8.09 3.28 11.22
CA PHE A 63 -8.76 3.91 10.10
C PHE A 63 -10.22 3.49 10.07
N THR A 64 -11.10 4.47 10.04
CA THR A 64 -12.52 4.26 9.76
C THR A 64 -12.77 4.69 8.32
N TYR A 65 -13.32 3.78 7.50
CA TYR A 65 -13.87 4.16 6.22
C TYR A 65 -15.19 4.91 6.46
N THR A 66 -15.25 6.18 6.08
CA THR A 66 -16.53 6.90 5.95
C THR A 66 -16.54 7.57 4.59
N ASP A 67 -17.70 7.72 3.96
CA ASP A 67 -17.80 8.45 2.67
C ASP A 67 -17.24 9.89 2.78
N ALA A 68 -17.31 10.49 3.98
CA ALA A 68 -16.75 11.82 4.26
C ALA A 68 -15.23 11.82 4.52
N ARG A 69 -14.63 10.69 4.88
CA ARG A 69 -13.19 10.51 5.16
C ARG A 69 -12.75 9.15 4.64
N PRO A 70 -12.56 9.00 3.33
CA PRO A 70 -12.09 7.75 2.78
C PRO A 70 -10.65 7.48 3.24
N ILE A 71 -10.30 6.20 3.34
CA ILE A 71 -8.93 5.78 3.61
C ILE A 71 -8.06 6.28 2.46
N SER A 72 -7.00 7.01 2.82
CA SER A 72 -6.01 7.50 1.88
C SER A 72 -4.62 7.40 2.49
N PHE A 73 -3.63 7.11 1.67
CA PHE A 73 -2.22 7.16 2.04
C PHE A 73 -1.39 7.60 0.83
N ASN A 74 -0.11 7.89 1.02
CA ASN A 74 0.80 8.21 -0.07
C ASN A 74 1.96 7.20 -0.10
N PRO A 75 2.02 6.32 -1.11
CA PRO A 75 3.05 5.28 -1.18
C PRO A 75 4.46 5.84 -1.40
N PHE A 76 4.57 7.06 -1.94
CA PHE A 76 5.83 7.74 -2.21
C PHE A 76 6.24 8.72 -1.11
N TYR A 77 5.54 8.73 0.03
CA TYR A 77 5.91 9.57 1.17
C TYR A 77 6.97 8.91 2.06
N THR A 78 8.02 9.67 2.38
CA THR A 78 8.95 9.43 3.50
C THR A 78 9.42 10.78 4.07
N ASP A 79 9.68 10.86 5.37
CA ASP A 79 10.08 12.11 6.04
C ASP A 79 11.47 12.60 5.59
N ASP A 80 12.37 11.66 5.29
CA ASP A 80 13.79 11.89 4.99
C ASP A 80 14.13 11.66 3.50
N TYR A 81 13.15 11.30 2.67
CA TYR A 81 13.33 10.90 1.27
C TYR A 81 14.28 9.70 1.09
N VAL A 82 14.41 8.86 2.11
CA VAL A 82 15.08 7.57 2.02
C VAL A 82 14.06 6.54 1.56
N PHE A 83 14.38 5.85 0.47
CA PHE A 83 13.61 4.73 -0.05
C PHE A 83 14.57 3.54 -0.07
N ASP A 84 14.55 2.74 0.98
CA ASP A 84 15.31 1.50 1.05
C ASP A 84 14.74 0.44 0.10
N VAL A 85 15.37 -0.74 0.09
CA VAL A 85 14.97 -1.86 -0.76
C VAL A 85 13.54 -2.30 -0.43
N GLU A 86 13.19 -2.43 0.85
CA GLU A 86 11.87 -2.90 1.29
C GLU A 86 10.75 -1.94 0.90
N LYS A 87 10.95 -0.62 1.04
CA LYS A 87 10.00 0.42 0.64
C LYS A 87 9.76 0.38 -0.87
N ARG A 88 10.82 0.26 -1.67
CA ARG A 88 10.72 0.15 -3.14
C ARG A 88 9.94 -1.10 -3.54
N GLU A 89 10.26 -2.24 -2.95
CA GLU A 89 9.55 -3.51 -3.19
C GLU A 89 8.07 -3.44 -2.78
N SER A 90 7.77 -2.76 -1.68
CA SER A 90 6.40 -2.53 -1.21
C SER A 90 5.59 -1.66 -2.18
N ILE A 91 6.20 -0.59 -2.69
CA ILE A 91 5.58 0.27 -3.73
C ILE A 91 5.32 -0.54 -5.01
N CYS A 92 6.29 -1.33 -5.47
CA CYS A 92 6.12 -2.20 -6.63
C CYS A 92 4.98 -3.21 -6.43
N THR A 93 4.94 -3.86 -5.27
CA THR A 93 3.90 -4.85 -4.93
C THR A 93 2.51 -4.21 -4.92
N LEU A 94 2.38 -3.02 -4.34
CA LEU A 94 1.14 -2.24 -4.38
C LEU A 94 0.71 -1.96 -5.82
N LEU A 95 1.61 -1.39 -6.63
CA LEU A 95 1.30 -1.02 -8.02
C LEU A 95 0.94 -2.22 -8.90
N LEU A 96 1.62 -3.36 -8.72
CA LEU A 96 1.27 -4.63 -9.38
C LEU A 96 -0.12 -5.11 -8.98
N THR A 97 -0.45 -5.02 -7.69
CA THR A 97 -1.76 -5.41 -7.16
C THR A 97 -2.89 -4.52 -7.70
N LEU A 98 -2.60 -3.23 -7.92
CA LEU A 98 -3.57 -2.30 -8.52
C LEU A 98 -3.72 -2.49 -10.03
N TRP A 99 -2.67 -2.97 -10.69
CA TRP A 99 -2.65 -3.20 -12.13
C TRP A 99 -3.29 -4.54 -12.52
N LYS A 100 -2.99 -5.60 -11.77
CA LYS A 100 -3.29 -6.99 -12.14
C LYS A 100 -4.45 -7.54 -11.32
N SER A 101 -5.32 -8.28 -12.00
CA SER A 101 -6.39 -9.04 -11.36
C SER A 101 -5.84 -10.32 -10.71
N ALA A 102 -6.59 -10.91 -9.78
CA ALA A 102 -6.17 -12.11 -9.04
C ALA A 102 -5.87 -13.33 -9.95
N ASP A 103 -6.44 -13.35 -11.15
CA ASP A 103 -6.29 -14.38 -12.17
C ASP A 103 -5.20 -14.09 -13.21
N GLU A 104 -4.56 -12.91 -13.14
CA GLU A 104 -3.52 -12.49 -14.08
C GLU A 104 -2.13 -12.52 -13.40
N PRO A 105 -1.31 -13.57 -13.65
CA PRO A 105 0.00 -13.66 -13.02
C PRO A 105 0.94 -12.59 -13.54
N VAL A 106 1.67 -11.93 -12.62
CA VAL A 106 2.72 -10.98 -12.97
C VAL A 106 3.93 -11.73 -13.56
N THR A 107 4.40 -11.32 -14.74
CA THR A 107 5.62 -11.88 -15.31
C THR A 107 6.88 -11.25 -14.71
N LYS A 108 8.03 -11.93 -14.83
CA LYS A 108 9.32 -11.36 -14.39
C LYS A 108 9.65 -10.05 -15.11
N THR A 109 9.30 -9.94 -16.40
CA THR A 109 9.54 -8.73 -17.19
C THR A 109 8.68 -7.57 -16.68
N GLU A 110 7.41 -7.82 -16.38
CA GLU A 110 6.50 -6.80 -15.84
C GLU A 110 6.96 -6.27 -14.49
N ALA A 111 7.32 -7.17 -13.58
CA ALA A 111 7.88 -6.79 -12.28
C ALA A 111 9.20 -6.01 -12.45
N GLY A 112 10.07 -6.43 -13.38
CA GLY A 112 11.34 -5.78 -13.66
C GLY A 112 11.20 -4.38 -14.25
N GLU A 113 10.31 -4.18 -15.22
CA GLU A 113 10.06 -2.88 -15.85
C GLU A 113 9.37 -1.92 -14.87
N LEU A 114 8.36 -2.37 -14.12
CA LEU A 114 7.73 -1.54 -13.10
C LEU A 114 8.72 -1.16 -12.00
N GLY A 115 9.54 -2.11 -11.54
CA GLY A 115 10.60 -1.82 -10.57
C GLY A 115 11.62 -0.81 -11.09
N SER A 116 11.99 -0.90 -12.37
CA SER A 116 12.86 0.07 -13.02
C SER A 116 12.22 1.46 -13.09
N ALA A 117 10.92 1.54 -13.39
CA ALA A 117 10.18 2.79 -13.42
C ALA A 117 10.07 3.45 -12.04
N VAL A 118 9.75 2.67 -11.00
CA VAL A 118 9.69 3.14 -9.60
C VAL A 118 11.06 3.67 -9.16
N ASN A 119 12.13 2.93 -9.45
CA ASN A 119 13.49 3.38 -9.13
C ASN A 119 13.86 4.69 -9.84
N ALA A 120 13.60 4.78 -11.15
CA ALA A 120 13.92 5.97 -11.93
C ALA A 120 13.12 7.21 -11.46
N TYR A 121 11.85 7.02 -11.10
CA TYR A 121 11.04 8.06 -10.49
C TYR A 121 11.57 8.51 -9.12
N ILE A 122 11.94 7.55 -8.26
CA ILE A 122 12.52 7.84 -6.93
C ILE A 122 13.81 8.68 -7.08
N GLU A 123 14.70 8.34 -8.01
CA GLU A 123 15.89 9.14 -8.27
C GLU A 123 15.55 10.54 -8.79
N THR A 124 14.49 10.67 -9.60
CA THR A 124 14.00 11.96 -10.10
C THR A 124 13.51 12.87 -8.96
N ILE A 125 12.71 12.37 -8.03
CA ILE A 125 12.21 13.16 -6.87
C ILE A 125 13.30 13.42 -5.81
N ARG A 126 14.34 12.56 -5.75
CA ARG A 126 15.51 12.78 -4.89
C ARG A 126 16.39 13.91 -5.41
N THR A 127 16.58 13.98 -6.73
CA THR A 127 17.40 15.02 -7.39
C THR A 127 16.64 16.34 -7.56
N ASN A 128 15.33 16.30 -7.81
CA ASN A 128 14.50 17.48 -7.97
C ASN A 128 13.43 17.60 -6.86
N ARG A 129 13.80 18.28 -5.77
CA ARG A 129 12.93 18.52 -4.61
C ARG A 129 11.70 19.41 -4.89
N LYS A 130 11.54 19.95 -6.11
CA LYS A 130 10.32 20.68 -6.49
C LYS A 130 9.17 19.73 -6.82
N ILE A 131 9.46 18.47 -7.12
CA ILE A 131 8.44 17.46 -7.39
C ILE A 131 7.97 16.93 -6.04
N THR A 132 6.69 17.09 -5.74
CA THR A 132 6.08 16.51 -4.54
C THR A 132 5.94 15.00 -4.75
N PRO A 133 6.52 14.15 -3.90
CA PRO A 133 6.36 12.70 -4.06
C PRO A 133 4.91 12.29 -3.80
N CYS A 134 4.18 11.89 -4.83
CA CYS A 134 2.88 11.23 -4.68
C CYS A 134 2.58 10.32 -5.88
N PHE A 135 1.42 9.67 -5.85
CA PHE A 135 0.97 8.84 -6.97
C PHE A 135 0.72 9.66 -8.24
N ASN A 136 0.18 10.88 -8.14
CA ASN A 136 -0.08 11.72 -9.31
C ASN A 136 1.18 12.05 -10.09
N THR A 137 2.23 12.51 -9.41
CA THR A 137 3.52 12.83 -10.06
C THR A 137 4.24 11.58 -10.55
N PHE A 138 4.05 10.42 -9.92
CA PHE A 138 4.52 9.14 -10.46
C PHE A 138 3.78 8.76 -11.75
N TYR A 139 2.46 8.90 -11.78
CA TYR A 139 1.63 8.63 -12.95
C TYR A 139 2.01 9.55 -14.12
N GLU A 140 2.20 10.84 -13.86
CA GLU A 140 2.69 11.81 -14.85
C GLU A 140 4.08 11.43 -15.35
N TYR A 141 4.99 11.05 -14.45
CA TYR A 141 6.31 10.56 -14.83
C TYR A 141 6.25 9.33 -15.74
N LEU A 142 5.40 8.34 -15.42
CA LEU A 142 5.18 7.18 -16.29
C LEU A 142 4.70 7.59 -17.68
N ARG A 143 3.71 8.48 -17.75
CA ARG A 143 3.08 8.92 -19.00
C ARG A 143 4.02 9.74 -19.88
N ASP A 144 4.68 10.73 -19.29
CA ASP A 144 5.35 11.80 -20.03
C ASP A 144 6.85 11.62 -20.15
N VAL A 145 7.46 10.82 -19.27
CA VAL A 145 8.92 10.61 -19.24
C VAL A 145 9.26 9.16 -19.54
N TYR A 146 8.83 8.23 -18.68
CA TYR A 146 9.26 6.84 -18.74
C TYR A 146 8.77 6.14 -20.02
N ARG A 147 7.50 6.30 -20.38
CA ARG A 147 6.92 5.70 -21.60
C ARG A 147 7.65 6.15 -22.88
N PRO A 148 7.88 7.46 -23.13
CA PRO A 148 8.71 7.90 -24.25
C PRO A 148 10.15 7.37 -24.21
N GLU A 149 10.78 7.31 -23.03
CA GLU A 149 12.14 6.79 -22.86
C GLU A 149 12.24 5.30 -23.21
N MET A 150 11.27 4.48 -22.79
CA MET A 150 11.19 3.07 -23.16
C MET A 150 11.20 2.88 -24.69
N GLY A 151 10.48 3.71 -25.43
CA GLY A 151 10.44 3.65 -26.90
C GLY A 151 11.77 3.99 -27.58
N ARG A 152 12.70 4.66 -26.88
CA ARG A 152 14.02 5.08 -27.39
C ARG A 152 15.14 4.12 -27.00
N ARG A 153 14.89 3.12 -26.15
CA ARG A 153 15.91 2.15 -25.72
C ARG A 153 16.40 1.31 -26.90
N GLU A 154 17.69 0.97 -26.87
CA GLU A 154 18.30 0.03 -27.84
C GLU A 154 17.66 -1.36 -27.73
N ILE A 155 17.48 -1.84 -26.50
CA ILE A 155 16.75 -3.08 -26.20
C ILE A 155 15.30 -2.70 -25.90
N ARG A 156 14.41 -3.03 -26.84
CA ARG A 156 12.97 -2.78 -26.70
C ARG A 156 12.30 -3.94 -25.99
N VAL A 157 11.48 -3.61 -25.00
CA VAL A 157 10.58 -4.58 -24.38
C VAL A 157 9.31 -4.66 -25.23
N PRO A 158 8.93 -5.85 -25.71
CA PRO A 158 7.67 -6.03 -26.44
C PRO A 158 6.46 -5.63 -25.60
N LEU A 159 5.42 -5.10 -26.24
CA LEU A 159 4.14 -4.80 -25.57
C LEU A 159 3.48 -6.03 -24.95
N SER A 160 3.77 -7.24 -25.46
CA SER A 160 3.32 -8.51 -24.87
C SER A 160 3.95 -8.79 -23.50
N ASP A 161 5.14 -8.24 -23.26
CA ASP A 161 5.93 -8.53 -22.07
C ASP A 161 5.82 -7.39 -21.05
N PHE A 162 5.51 -6.17 -21.49
CA PHE A 162 5.13 -5.05 -20.63
C PHE A 162 4.25 -4.04 -21.37
N ASN A 163 2.94 -4.09 -21.09
CA ASN A 163 1.97 -3.17 -21.69
C ASN A 163 1.78 -1.92 -20.82
N ILE A 164 2.65 -0.92 -20.99
CA ILE A 164 2.57 0.35 -20.25
C ILE A 164 1.28 1.13 -20.52
N ASP A 165 0.67 0.97 -21.70
CA ASP A 165 -0.59 1.64 -22.03
C ASP A 165 -1.75 1.04 -21.22
N ASN A 166 -1.76 -0.27 -21.06
CA ASN A 166 -2.70 -0.95 -20.17
C ASN A 166 -2.46 -0.56 -18.71
N LEU A 167 -1.20 -0.54 -18.25
CA LEU A 167 -0.84 -0.06 -16.90
C LEU A 167 -1.39 1.35 -16.64
N LEU A 168 -1.10 2.31 -17.52
CA LEU A 168 -1.57 3.69 -17.41
C LEU A 168 -3.09 3.80 -17.45
N THR A 169 -3.75 2.97 -18.26
CA THR A 169 -5.22 2.93 -18.33
C THR A 169 -5.83 2.42 -17.03
N THR A 170 -5.31 1.33 -16.47
CA THR A 170 -5.78 0.74 -15.22
C THR A 170 -5.51 1.66 -14.02
N LEU A 171 -4.34 2.28 -13.98
CA LEU A 171 -3.94 3.19 -12.91
C LEU A 171 -4.64 4.56 -12.96
N LYS A 172 -5.25 4.93 -14.10
CA LYS A 172 -5.93 6.23 -14.28
C LYS A 172 -7.02 6.50 -13.25
N GLN A 173 -7.69 5.46 -12.76
CA GLN A 173 -8.74 5.61 -11.74
C GLN A 173 -8.23 6.15 -10.39
N TYR A 174 -6.93 6.03 -10.10
CA TYR A 174 -6.28 6.55 -8.89
C TYR A 174 -5.54 7.88 -9.12
N TYR A 175 -5.45 8.31 -10.38
CA TYR A 175 -4.90 9.61 -10.76
C TYR A 175 -5.97 10.70 -10.60
N VAL A 176 -5.57 11.96 -10.42
CA VAL A 176 -6.50 13.10 -10.26
C VAL A 176 -7.64 13.10 -11.29
N GLY A 177 -8.88 13.20 -10.79
CA GLY A 177 -10.10 13.11 -11.60
C GLY A 177 -10.58 11.68 -11.87
N GLY A 178 -9.88 10.67 -11.35
CA GLY A 178 -10.32 9.27 -11.33
C GLY A 178 -11.26 8.96 -10.16
N ARG A 179 -11.90 7.78 -10.22
CA ARG A 179 -12.89 7.33 -9.20
C ARG A 179 -12.31 7.21 -7.78
N TYR A 180 -11.02 6.89 -7.69
CA TYR A 180 -10.30 6.61 -6.44
C TYR A 180 -9.09 7.55 -6.30
N ASP A 181 -9.17 8.76 -6.85
CA ASP A 181 -8.07 9.73 -6.84
C ASP A 181 -7.62 10.15 -5.43
N PHE A 182 -8.52 10.05 -4.46
CA PHE A 182 -8.27 10.24 -3.04
C PHE A 182 -7.31 9.20 -2.44
N LEU A 183 -7.24 7.98 -2.98
CA LEU A 183 -6.69 6.82 -2.26
C LEU A 183 -5.17 6.90 -2.06
N LEU A 184 -4.43 7.30 -3.10
CA LEU A 184 -2.96 7.19 -3.15
C LEU A 184 -2.24 8.55 -3.13
N ASN A 185 -2.99 9.63 -2.91
CA ASN A 185 -2.50 11.01 -2.95
C ASN A 185 -2.70 11.75 -1.62
N SER A 186 -2.73 11.01 -0.50
CA SER A 186 -2.94 11.62 0.81
C SER A 186 -1.84 12.64 1.13
N ASP A 187 -2.26 13.82 1.57
CA ASP A 187 -1.41 14.85 2.18
C ASP A 187 -1.16 14.58 3.67
N ARG A 188 -1.82 13.56 4.23
CA ARG A 188 -1.66 13.16 5.62
C ARG A 188 -0.45 12.24 5.74
N ASN A 189 0.60 12.81 6.33
CA ASN A 189 1.90 12.19 6.62
C ASN A 189 1.81 11.05 7.65
N ILE A 190 1.09 9.97 7.33
CA ILE A 190 1.17 8.73 8.10
C ILE A 190 1.91 7.73 7.23
N ASP A 191 3.20 7.55 7.48
CA ASP A 191 3.94 6.44 6.92
C ASP A 191 3.41 5.13 7.54
N LEU A 192 2.43 4.53 6.88
CA LEU A 192 1.84 3.27 7.32
C LEU A 192 2.81 2.11 7.24
N LEU A 193 3.88 2.22 6.45
CA LEU A 193 4.84 1.15 6.26
C LEU A 193 5.77 0.98 7.47
N SER A 194 5.99 2.04 8.27
CA SER A 194 6.74 1.93 9.54
C SER A 194 5.87 1.54 10.75
N LYS A 195 4.54 1.46 10.60
CA LYS A 195 3.63 1.14 11.71
C LYS A 195 3.48 -0.38 11.88
N ARG A 196 3.48 -0.84 13.13
CA ARG A 196 3.37 -2.27 13.48
C ARG A 196 1.98 -2.72 13.88
N PHE A 197 1.06 -1.80 14.16
CA PHE A 197 -0.32 -2.17 14.50
C PHE A 197 -1.30 -1.24 13.79
N ILE A 198 -2.01 -1.77 12.80
CA ILE A 198 -2.94 -1.01 11.94
C ILE A 198 -4.26 -1.76 11.88
N VAL A 199 -5.36 -1.03 12.06
CA VAL A 199 -6.72 -1.54 11.88
C VAL A 199 -7.42 -0.72 10.82
N PHE A 200 -7.90 -1.40 9.78
CA PHE A 200 -8.82 -0.87 8.79
C PHE A 200 -10.22 -1.33 9.12
N GLU A 201 -11.07 -0.41 9.53
CA GLU A 201 -12.49 -0.62 9.63
C GLU A 201 -13.12 -0.42 8.24
N ILE A 202 -13.76 -1.48 7.76
CA ILE A 202 -14.52 -1.46 6.51
C ILE A 202 -15.99 -1.66 6.87
N ASP A 203 -16.81 -0.68 6.50
CA ASP A 203 -18.25 -0.82 6.67
C ASP A 203 -18.76 -1.88 5.69
N ALA A 204 -19.61 -2.79 6.17
CA ALA A 204 -20.25 -3.78 5.30
C ALA A 204 -21.39 -3.08 4.55
N VAL A 205 -21.11 -2.66 3.30
CA VAL A 205 -22.14 -2.20 2.36
C VAL A 205 -23.17 -3.31 2.11
#